data_AF-A0A8K0G8M6-F1
#
_entry.id   AF-A0A8K0G8M6-F1
#
_cell.length_a   1.000
_cell.length_b   1.000
_cell.length_c   1.000
_cell.angle_alpha   90.00
_cell.angle_beta   90.00
_cell.angle_gamma   90.00
#
_symmetry.space_group_name_H-M   'P 1'
#
loop_
_entity.id
_entity.type
_entity.pdbx_description
1 polymer ?
#
loop_
_entity_poly.entity_id
_entity_poly.type
_entity_poly.pdbx_seq_one_letter_code
_entity_poly.pdbx_strand_id
1 'polypeptide(L)' 'TSNIEEKKEKKDRQRGSWNSKQTSVMKEFFKKHIKDKITPRKHECLQLQSEHKDMFKDKTWVQIKVFIYNIFKNQQRS' A
#
# COMPACT_ATOMS: atom_id res chain seq x y z
N THR A 1 -1.03 -8.77 -37.22
CA THR A 1 -2.11 -8.37 -36.30
C THR A 1 -1.95 -9.14 -35.01
N SER A 2 -1.81 -8.39 -33.92
CA SER A 2 -2.11 -8.76 -32.52
C SER A 2 -1.48 -10.05 -31.93
N ASN A 3 -0.29 -9.90 -31.34
CA ASN A 3 0.25 -10.84 -30.34
C ASN A 3 -0.49 -10.57 -29.00
N ILE A 4 -1.44 -11.43 -28.64
CA ILE A 4 -2.13 -11.39 -27.34
C ILE A 4 -1.38 -12.35 -26.42
N GLU A 5 -0.55 -11.80 -25.55
CA GLU A 5 0.21 -12.56 -24.56
C GLU A 5 -0.65 -12.76 -23.30
N GLU A 6 -1.41 -13.85 -23.28
CA GLU A 6 -2.14 -14.33 -22.10
C GLU A 6 -1.15 -14.80 -21.03
N LYS A 7 -0.81 -13.91 -20.09
CA LYS A 7 -0.07 -14.30 -18.88
C LYS A 7 -1.02 -14.96 -17.89
N LYS A 8 -0.98 -16.30 -17.87
CA LYS A 8 -1.57 -17.17 -16.85
C LYS A 8 -1.18 -16.70 -15.43
N GLU A 9 -2.14 -16.15 -14.70
CA GLU A 9 -1.97 -15.77 -13.30
C GLU A 9 -1.87 -17.03 -12.42
N LYS A 10 -0.65 -17.34 -11.98
CA LYS A 10 -0.43 -18.31 -10.92
C LYS A 10 -1.07 -17.74 -9.64
N LYS A 11 -2.08 -18.45 -9.11
CA LYS A 11 -2.60 -18.28 -7.75
C LYS A 11 -1.53 -18.70 -6.74
N ASP A 12 -0.48 -17.90 -6.64
CA ASP A 12 0.34 -17.87 -5.43
C ASP A 12 -0.52 -17.28 -4.32
N ARG A 13 -0.27 -17.66 -3.07
CA ARG A 13 -0.89 -17.01 -1.90
C ARG A 13 -0.27 -15.62 -1.75
N GLN A 14 -0.51 -14.75 -2.73
CA GLN A 14 0.02 -13.41 -2.80
C GLN A 14 -0.59 -12.64 -1.64
N ARG A 15 0.25 -12.32 -0.66
CA ARG A 15 0.09 -11.19 0.23
C ARG A 15 -0.33 -10.01 -0.64
N GLY A 16 -1.64 -9.74 -0.72
CA GLY A 16 -2.27 -9.07 -1.86
C GLY A 16 -1.42 -7.90 -2.35
N SER A 17 -0.88 -8.02 -3.57
CA SER A 17 0.06 -7.07 -4.13
C SER A 17 -0.52 -5.66 -4.03
N TRP A 18 0.25 -4.72 -3.50
CA TRP A 18 -0.16 -3.33 -3.48
C TRP A 18 -0.10 -2.81 -4.91
N ASN A 19 -1.23 -2.33 -5.43
CA ASN A 19 -1.28 -1.68 -6.73
C ASN A 19 -0.37 -0.43 -6.71
N SER A 20 0.24 -0.09 -7.85
CA SER A 20 0.99 1.15 -8.02
C SER A 20 0.17 2.37 -7.62
N LYS A 21 -1.15 2.38 -7.93
CA LYS A 21 -2.07 3.45 -7.52
C LYS A 21 -2.24 3.51 -5.99
N GLN A 22 -2.52 2.37 -5.35
CA GLN A 22 -2.60 2.24 -3.88
C GLN A 22 -1.34 2.77 -3.21
N THR A 23 -0.18 2.36 -3.74
CA THR A 23 1.12 2.73 -3.22
C THR A 23 1.37 4.23 -3.34
N SER A 24 1.02 4.83 -4.48
CA SER A 24 1.18 6.28 -4.69
C SER A 24 0.32 7.08 -3.72
N VAL A 25 -0.98 6.74 -3.62
CA VAL A 25 -1.92 7.40 -2.71
C VAL A 25 -1.48 7.25 -1.26
N MET A 26 -1.05 6.06 -0.84
CA MET A 26 -0.52 5.84 0.50
C MET A 26 0.74 6.66 0.79
N LYS A 27 1.68 6.72 -0.16
CA LYS A 27 2.91 7.50 0.01
C LYS A 27 2.64 8.99 0.06
N GLU A 28 1.65 9.47 -0.68
CA GLU A 28 1.23 10.87 -0.69
C GLU A 28 0.52 11.24 0.61
N PHE A 29 -0.49 10.46 1.02
CA PHE A 29 -1.23 10.66 2.26
C PHE A 29 -0.32 10.60 3.49
N PHE A 30 0.57 9.60 3.54
CA PHE A 30 1.53 9.42 4.63
C PHE A 30 2.90 10.04 4.34
N LYS A 31 3.02 10.99 3.41
CA LYS A 31 4.31 11.60 3.05
C LYS A 31 5.04 12.17 4.27
N LYS A 32 4.30 12.86 5.14
CA LYS A 32 4.83 13.41 6.40
C LYS A 32 5.29 12.31 7.34
N HIS A 33 4.47 11.26 7.52
CA HIS A 33 4.80 10.10 8.34
C HIS A 33 6.04 9.34 7.84
N ILE A 34 6.18 9.18 6.53
CA ILE A 34 7.36 8.54 5.93
C ILE A 34 8.61 9.41 6.14
N LYS A 35 8.49 10.73 5.94
CA LYS A 35 9.59 11.69 6.13
C LYS A 35 10.04 11.75 7.59
N ASP A 36 9.09 11.87 8.51
CA ASP A 36 9.34 11.99 9.95
C ASP A 36 9.56 10.61 10.61
N LYS A 37 9.48 9.52 9.83
CA LYS A 37 9.63 8.12 10.27
C LYS A 37 8.65 7.75 11.39
N ILE A 38 7.45 8.32 11.33
CA ILE A 38 6.37 8.10 12.28
C ILE A 38 5.46 7.00 11.74
N THR A 39 5.14 6.03 12.59
CA THR A 39 4.18 4.98 12.24
C THR A 39 2.76 5.56 12.31
N PRO A 40 1.94 5.40 11.26
CA PRO A 40 0.59 5.96 11.25
C PRO A 40 -0.28 5.31 12.33
N ARG A 41 -1.16 6.12 12.92
CA ARG A 41 -2.08 5.68 13.96
C ARG A 41 -3.31 5.02 13.35
N LYS A 42 -4.05 4.25 14.15
CA LYS A 42 -5.27 3.54 13.69
C LYS A 42 -6.27 4.50 13.03
N HIS A 43 -6.52 5.67 13.62
CA HIS A 43 -7.48 6.63 13.08
C HIS A 43 -7.07 7.14 11.69
N GLU A 44 -5.80 7.42 11.45
CA GLU A 44 -5.33 7.88 10.13
C GLU A 44 -5.41 6.79 9.08
N CYS A 45 -5.10 5.54 9.45
CA CYS A 45 -5.31 4.41 8.56
C CYS A 45 -6.79 4.21 8.20
N LEU A 46 -7.70 4.46 9.15
CA LEU A 46 -9.14 4.41 8.91
C LEU A 46 -9.62 5.61 8.08
N GLN A 47 -9.02 6.78 8.25
CA GLN A 47 -9.29 7.97 7.44
C GLN A 47 -8.92 7.71 5.97
N LEU A 48 -7.72 7.18 5.71
CA LEU A 48 -7.31 6.77 4.35
C LEU A 48 -8.28 5.75 3.75
N GLN A 49 -8.72 4.76 4.54
CA GLN A 49 -9.72 3.77 4.09
C GLN A 49 -11.10 4.40 3.85
N SER A 50 -11.46 5.46 4.55
CA SER A 50 -12.75 6.13 4.36
C SER A 50 -12.72 6.99 3.09
N GLU A 51 -11.61 7.69 2.86
CA GLU A 51 -11.40 8.57 1.70
C GLU A 51 -11.21 7.78 0.39
N HIS A 52 -10.64 6.57 0.47
CA HIS A 52 -10.41 5.69 -0.67
C HIS A 52 -10.96 4.29 -0.42
N LYS A 53 -12.22 4.21 0.00
CA LYS A 53 -12.88 2.94 0.40
C LYS A 53 -12.83 1.87 -0.67
N ASP A 54 -13.11 2.22 -1.92
CA ASP A 54 -13.06 1.27 -3.04
C ASP A 54 -11.65 0.70 -3.27
N MET A 55 -10.62 1.51 -3.00
CA MET A 55 -9.23 1.15 -3.22
C MET A 55 -8.67 0.31 -2.07
N PHE A 56 -9.11 0.53 -0.83
CA PHE A 56 -8.59 -0.17 0.35
C PHE A 56 -9.58 -1.14 0.99
N LYS A 57 -10.71 -1.46 0.35
CA LYS A 57 -11.72 -2.41 0.86
C LYS A 57 -11.16 -3.77 1.29
N ASP A 58 -10.14 -4.25 0.57
CA ASP A 58 -9.51 -5.56 0.79
C ASP A 58 -8.28 -5.48 1.71
N LYS A 59 -8.08 -4.32 2.36
CA LYS A 59 -6.88 -4.02 3.14
C LYS A 59 -7.26 -3.51 4.52
N THR A 60 -6.80 -4.21 5.54
CA THR A 60 -6.98 -3.81 6.93
C THR A 60 -6.04 -2.68 7.31
N TRP A 61 -6.44 -1.85 8.28
CA TRP A 61 -5.61 -0.78 8.82
C TRP A 61 -4.23 -1.27 9.31
N VAL A 62 -4.12 -2.52 9.77
CA VAL A 62 -2.85 -3.14 10.19
C VAL A 62 -1.91 -3.34 9.00
N GLN A 63 -2.43 -3.78 7.85
CA GLN A 63 -1.64 -3.94 6.63
C GLN A 63 -1.12 -2.59 6.14
N ILE A 64 -1.95 -1.54 6.21
CA ILE A 64 -1.56 -0.16 5.87
C ILE A 64 -0.43 0.31 6.78
N LYS A 65 -0.58 0.13 8.09
CA LYS A 65 0.44 0.48 9.08
C LYS A 65 1.78 -0.21 8.81
N VAL A 66 1.75 -1.52 8.59
CA VAL A 66 2.96 -2.32 8.30
C VAL A 66 3.58 -1.88 6.97
N PHE A 67 2.78 -1.54 5.97
CA PHE A 67 3.28 -1.03 4.69
C PHE A 67 4.08 0.26 4.87
N ILE A 68 3.51 1.26 5.54
CA ILE A 68 4.18 2.54 5.79
C ILE A 68 5.44 2.34 6.65
N TYR A 69 5.36 1.52 7.69
CA TYR A 69 6.53 1.16 8.51
C TYR A 69 7.67 0.56 7.68
N ASN A 70 7.35 -0.36 6.77
CA ASN A 70 8.35 -0.98 5.90
C ASN A 70 8.95 0.02 4.90
N ILE A 71 8.19 1.02 4.42
CA ILE A 71 8.71 2.03 3.49
C ILE A 71 9.89 2.77 4.12
N PHE A 72 9.69 3.43 5.26
CA PHE A 72 10.76 4.22 5.87
C PHE A 72 11.85 3.35 6.51
N LYS A 73 11.53 2.11 6.92
CA LYS A 73 12.53 1.14 7.41
C LYS A 73 13.48 0.68 6.31
N ASN A 74 12.98 0.40 5.11
CA ASN A 74 13.82 -0.03 3.98
C ASN A 74 14.65 1.13 3.42
N GLN A 75 14.16 2.37 3.55
CA GLN A 75 14.90 3.57 3.16
C GLN A 75 16.21 3.77 3.97
N GLN A 76 16.36 3.11 5.12
CA GLN A 76 17.56 3.13 5.97
C GLN A 76 18.64 2.11 5.57
N ARG A 77 18.33 1.20 4.62
CA ARG A 77 19.26 0.14 4.18
C ARG A 77 19.82 0.35 2.77
N SER A 78 19.45 1.45 2.11
CA SER A 78 19.90 1.76 0.76
C SER A 78 21.07 2.74 0.75
#